data_AF-A0A377DAC9-F1
#
_entry.id   AF-A0A377DAC9-F1
#
_cell.length_a   1.000
_cell.length_b   1.000
_cell.length_c   1.000
_cell.angle_alpha   90.00
_cell.angle_beta   90.00
_cell.angle_gamma   90.00
#
_symmetry.space_group_name_H-M   'P 1'
#
loop_
_entity.id
_entity.type
_entity.pdbx_description
1 polymer ?
#
loop_
_entity_poly.entity_id
_entity_poly.type
_entity_poly.pdbx_seq_one_letter_code
_entity_poly.pdbx_strand_id
1 'polypeptide(L)'
;MKEPQEVRIQSSVTTRPDISQSYWTVWGMRKNEALVRFLEAEDFDAAIIFVRTKNATLEVAEALERNGYNSAALNGDMNQALREQTLERLKDGRLDILIATDVAARGLDVERISLVVNYDIPMDSESYVHRIGRTGRAGRAGRALLFVENRERRLLRNIERTMKLTIPEVELPNAELLGKRRLEKFAAKVQQQLESSDLDQYRALLSKIQPTAEGEELDLETLAAVLLKMAQGERTLIVPPDAPMRPKREFRDRDDRGPRGDREDRPRRERRDVGDMQLYRIEVGRDDGVEVRHIVGAIANEGDISSRYIGNIKLFASHSTIELPKGMPGEVLQHFTRTRILNKPMNMQLLGDAQPHTGGERRGGGRGFGGERREGGRNFSGERREGGRGDGRRFSGERREGRAPRRDDSTGRRRFGGDA
;
A
#
# COMPACT_ATOMS: atom_id res chain seq x y z
N MET A 1 -1.90 -3.38 -46.44
CA MET A 1 -1.75 -1.91 -46.34
C MET A 1 -0.31 -1.55 -46.64
N LYS A 2 -0.05 -0.57 -47.51
CA LYS A 2 1.33 -0.18 -47.90
C LYS A 2 1.75 1.23 -47.49
N GLU A 3 0.83 2.10 -47.07
CA GLU A 3 1.15 3.47 -46.62
C GLU A 3 0.16 3.91 -45.53
N PRO A 4 0.52 3.85 -44.23
CA PRO A 4 -0.32 4.36 -43.16
C PRO A 4 -0.25 5.89 -43.12
N GLN A 5 -1.41 6.55 -43.09
CA GLN A 5 -1.50 8.00 -42.89
C GLN A 5 -1.41 8.31 -41.39
N GLU A 6 -0.45 9.14 -40.98
CA GLU A 6 -0.26 9.54 -39.59
C GLU A 6 -1.17 10.74 -39.27
N VAL A 7 -2.21 10.50 -38.47
CA VAL A 7 -3.09 11.56 -37.97
C VAL A 7 -2.62 11.96 -36.57
N ARG A 8 -1.99 13.14 -36.45
CA ARG A 8 -1.66 13.74 -35.15
C ARG A 8 -2.75 14.72 -34.73
N ILE A 9 -3.47 14.38 -33.67
CA ILE A 9 -4.41 15.29 -33.01
C ILE A 9 -3.60 16.13 -32.02
N GLN A 10 -3.60 17.45 -32.17
CA GLN A 10 -3.07 18.35 -31.14
C GLN A 10 -3.91 18.17 -29.87
N SER A 11 -3.26 17.86 -28.75
CA SER A 11 -3.92 17.84 -27.44
C SER A 11 -4.24 19.28 -27.03
N SER A 12 -5.40 19.77 -27.45
CA SER A 12 -5.97 20.99 -26.88
C SER A 12 -6.35 20.70 -25.44
N VAL A 13 -5.46 21.05 -24.50
CA VAL A 13 -5.75 21.12 -23.06
C VAL A 13 -6.68 22.32 -22.85
N THR A 14 -7.86 22.28 -23.43
CA THR A 14 -8.84 23.37 -23.39
C THR A 14 -9.91 22.95 -22.38
N THR A 15 -10.14 23.82 -21.40
CA THR A 15 -11.01 23.65 -20.21
C THR A 15 -10.60 22.51 -19.30
N ARG A 16 -9.59 22.75 -18.46
CA ARG A 16 -9.38 21.93 -17.28
C ARG A 16 -10.52 22.28 -16.31
N PRO A 17 -11.46 21.36 -16.00
CA PRO A 17 -12.44 21.63 -14.95
C PRO A 17 -11.69 21.97 -13.65
N ASP A 18 -12.22 22.92 -12.88
CA ASP A 18 -11.62 23.35 -11.62
C ASP A 18 -11.78 22.24 -10.57
N ILE A 19 -10.83 21.31 -10.59
CA ILE A 19 -10.77 20.16 -9.69
C ILE A 19 -9.66 20.42 -8.69
N SER A 20 -10.05 20.71 -7.45
CA SER A 20 -9.12 20.75 -6.32
C SER A 20 -8.62 19.35 -6.03
N GLN A 21 -7.31 19.15 -6.18
CA GLN A 21 -6.65 17.86 -6.01
C GLN A 21 -5.83 17.87 -4.73
N SER A 22 -5.91 16.80 -3.94
CA SER A 22 -5.09 16.60 -2.76
C SER A 22 -4.72 15.12 -2.60
N TYR A 23 -3.68 14.83 -1.83
CA TYR A 23 -3.34 13.47 -1.47
C TYR A 23 -3.10 13.31 0.04
N TRP A 24 -3.44 12.15 0.57
CA TRP A 24 -3.14 11.75 1.93
C TRP A 24 -2.13 10.61 1.92
N THR A 25 -1.03 10.76 2.65
CA THR A 25 -0.12 9.64 2.91
C THR A 25 -0.76 8.70 3.91
N VAL A 26 -1.00 7.45 3.52
CA VAL A 26 -1.57 6.42 4.40
C VAL A 26 -0.61 6.15 5.57
N TRP A 27 -0.95 6.68 6.73
CA TRP A 27 -0.15 6.58 7.95
C TRP A 27 -1.06 6.58 9.19
N GLY A 28 -0.69 5.77 10.18
CA GLY A 28 -1.34 5.69 11.50
C GLY A 28 -2.75 5.08 11.53
N MET A 29 -3.43 4.94 10.39
CA MET A 29 -4.79 4.40 10.30
C MET A 29 -4.99 3.58 9.02
N ARG A 30 -5.94 2.63 9.05
CA ARG A 30 -6.34 1.91 7.84
C ARG A 30 -7.12 2.84 6.90
N LYS A 31 -7.01 2.60 5.59
CA LYS A 31 -7.69 3.39 4.56
C LYS A 31 -9.21 3.46 4.77
N ASN A 32 -9.88 2.39 5.21
CA ASN A 32 -11.34 2.39 5.45
C ASN A 32 -11.76 3.42 6.51
N GLU A 33 -11.08 3.44 7.65
CA GLU A 33 -11.37 4.38 8.74
C GLU A 33 -11.03 5.81 8.32
N ALA A 34 -9.90 6.00 7.62
CA ALA A 34 -9.51 7.30 7.10
C ALA A 34 -10.52 7.84 6.08
N LEU A 35 -11.03 6.99 5.18
CA LEU A 35 -12.05 7.34 4.20
C LEU A 35 -13.32 7.86 4.89
N VAL A 36 -13.80 7.18 5.93
CA VAL A 36 -14.97 7.63 6.70
C VAL A 36 -14.73 9.02 7.31
N ARG A 37 -13.52 9.28 7.84
CA ARG A 37 -13.16 10.60 8.37
C ARG A 37 -13.15 11.68 7.31
N PHE A 38 -12.58 11.42 6.14
CA PHE A 38 -12.58 12.38 5.03
C PHE A 38 -13.99 12.68 4.51
N LEU A 39 -14.86 11.66 4.41
CA LEU A 39 -16.25 11.83 4.02
C LEU A 39 -17.05 12.64 5.05
N GLU A 40 -16.74 12.51 6.34
CA GLU A 40 -17.43 13.25 7.40
C GLU A 40 -16.92 14.69 7.54
N ALA A 41 -15.63 14.92 7.34
CA ALA A 41 -14.98 16.21 7.50
C ALA A 41 -15.48 17.26 6.50
N GLU A 42 -15.79 16.87 5.26
CA GLU A 42 -16.10 17.79 4.18
C GLU A 42 -17.43 17.46 3.52
N ASP A 43 -18.20 18.48 3.13
CA ASP A 43 -19.49 18.23 2.48
C ASP A 43 -19.31 17.80 1.02
N PHE A 44 -20.11 16.83 0.61
CA PHE A 44 -20.17 16.33 -0.76
C PHE A 44 -21.63 15.99 -1.09
N ASP A 45 -21.97 16.05 -2.38
CA ASP A 45 -23.30 15.74 -2.88
C ASP A 45 -23.40 14.26 -3.30
N ALA A 46 -22.53 13.83 -4.21
CA ALA A 46 -22.23 12.42 -4.43
C ALA A 46 -20.72 12.19 -4.54
N ALA A 47 -20.28 11.01 -4.14
CA ALA A 47 -18.88 10.59 -4.19
C ALA A 47 -18.69 9.33 -5.04
N ILE A 48 -17.59 9.27 -5.79
CA ILE A 48 -17.12 8.05 -6.43
C ILE A 48 -15.76 7.64 -5.88
N ILE A 49 -15.64 6.38 -5.47
CA ILE A 49 -14.46 5.82 -4.84
C ILE A 49 -13.86 4.78 -5.76
N PHE A 50 -12.65 5.05 -6.25
CA PHE A 50 -11.93 4.16 -7.15
C PHE A 50 -11.04 3.19 -6.40
N VAL A 51 -11.28 1.90 -6.61
CA VAL A 51 -10.51 0.79 -6.06
C VAL A 51 -9.95 -0.07 -7.19
N ARG A 52 -8.90 -0.84 -6.90
CA ARG A 52 -8.20 -1.66 -7.90
C ARG A 52 -8.94 -2.96 -8.22
N THR A 53 -9.48 -3.64 -7.21
CA THR A 53 -10.03 -4.99 -7.34
C THR A 53 -11.54 -5.00 -7.13
N LYS A 54 -12.20 -6.01 -7.71
CA LYS A 54 -13.65 -6.20 -7.51
C LYS A 54 -13.99 -6.50 -6.06
N ASN A 55 -13.18 -7.31 -5.36
CA ASN A 55 -13.40 -7.60 -3.94
C ASN A 55 -13.33 -6.33 -3.09
N ALA A 56 -12.37 -5.44 -3.36
CA ALA A 56 -12.28 -4.16 -2.68
C ALA A 56 -13.54 -3.29 -2.88
N THR A 57 -14.25 -3.42 -4.02
CA THR A 57 -15.52 -2.68 -4.20
C THR A 57 -16.57 -3.09 -3.18
N LEU A 58 -16.66 -4.38 -2.87
CA LEU A 58 -17.63 -4.93 -1.91
C LEU A 58 -17.20 -4.64 -0.48
N GLU A 59 -15.92 -4.85 -0.15
CA GLU A 59 -15.39 -4.61 1.20
C GLU A 59 -15.53 -3.14 1.62
N VAL A 60 -15.23 -2.21 0.71
CA VAL A 60 -15.35 -0.77 1.00
C VAL A 60 -16.83 -0.35 1.06
N ALA A 61 -17.69 -0.87 0.19
CA ALA A 61 -19.13 -0.60 0.25
C ALA A 61 -19.73 -1.04 1.60
N GLU A 62 -19.46 -2.28 2.01
CA GLU A 62 -19.94 -2.80 3.29
C GLU A 62 -19.40 -2.00 4.49
N ALA A 63 -18.13 -1.60 4.43
CA ALA A 63 -17.55 -0.74 5.47
C ALA A 63 -18.25 0.62 5.56
N LEU A 64 -18.64 1.22 4.43
CA LEU A 64 -19.35 2.50 4.41
C LEU A 64 -20.82 2.36 4.85
N GLU A 65 -21.50 1.30 4.45
CA GLU A 65 -22.87 1.00 4.89
C GLU A 65 -22.94 0.85 6.41
N ARG A 66 -21.98 0.13 7.02
CA ARG A 66 -21.86 0.02 8.49
C ARG A 66 -21.63 1.36 9.21
N ASN A 67 -21.17 2.39 8.49
CA ASN A 67 -20.98 3.75 9.01
C ASN A 67 -22.14 4.70 8.65
N GLY A 68 -23.26 4.15 8.15
CA GLY A 68 -24.48 4.89 7.87
C GLY A 68 -24.46 5.68 6.56
N TYR A 69 -23.69 5.23 5.56
CA TYR A 69 -23.71 5.82 4.22
C TYR A 69 -24.48 4.94 3.23
N ASN A 70 -25.29 5.55 2.38
CA ASN A 70 -25.95 4.87 1.28
C ASN A 70 -24.95 4.66 0.14
N SER A 71 -24.29 3.50 0.14
CA SER A 71 -23.23 3.20 -0.82
C SER A 71 -23.52 1.94 -1.64
N ALA A 72 -22.94 1.82 -2.82
CA ALA A 72 -23.04 0.61 -3.63
C ALA A 72 -21.76 0.34 -4.43
N ALA A 73 -21.44 -0.95 -4.58
CA ALA A 73 -20.36 -1.38 -5.46
C ALA A 73 -20.77 -1.31 -6.94
N LEU A 74 -19.84 -0.90 -7.80
CA LEU A 74 -19.93 -0.91 -9.26
C LEU A 74 -18.73 -1.66 -9.84
N ASN A 75 -18.93 -2.93 -10.19
CA ASN A 75 -17.87 -3.78 -10.72
C ASN A 75 -18.28 -4.46 -12.04
N GLY A 76 -17.31 -5.07 -12.71
CA GLY A 76 -17.51 -5.66 -14.03
C GLY A 76 -18.31 -6.97 -14.05
N ASP A 77 -18.64 -7.55 -12.88
CA ASP A 77 -19.46 -8.77 -12.79
C ASP A 77 -20.95 -8.45 -12.63
N MET A 78 -21.30 -7.17 -12.50
CA MET A 78 -22.68 -6.73 -12.45
C MET A 78 -23.34 -6.85 -13.82
N ASN A 79 -24.57 -7.39 -13.83
CA ASN A 79 -25.41 -7.34 -15.01
C ASN A 79 -25.71 -5.88 -15.39
N GLN A 80 -25.87 -5.62 -16.70
CA GLN A 80 -26.14 -4.30 -17.26
C GLN A 80 -27.39 -3.65 -16.65
N ALA A 81 -28.47 -4.41 -16.43
CA ALA A 81 -29.68 -3.88 -15.80
C ALA A 81 -29.44 -3.38 -14.36
N LEU A 82 -28.67 -4.15 -13.57
CA LEU A 82 -28.33 -3.75 -12.20
C LEU A 82 -27.39 -2.54 -12.19
N ARG A 83 -26.46 -2.48 -13.15
CA ARG A 83 -25.57 -1.33 -13.35
C ARG A 83 -26.38 -0.06 -13.60
N GLU A 84 -27.32 -0.09 -14.54
CA GLU A 84 -28.18 1.06 -14.86
C GLU A 84 -29.05 1.47 -13.66
N GLN A 85 -29.62 0.50 -12.94
CA GLN A 85 -30.39 0.76 -11.72
C GLN A 85 -29.55 1.43 -10.63
N THR A 86 -28.32 0.96 -10.39
CA THR A 86 -27.42 1.56 -9.40
C THR A 86 -27.03 2.98 -9.80
N LEU A 87 -26.79 3.23 -11.08
CA LEU A 87 -26.49 4.57 -11.58
C LEU A 87 -27.69 5.51 -11.46
N GLU A 88 -28.91 5.04 -11.73
CA GLU A 88 -30.12 5.85 -11.56
C GLU A 88 -30.37 6.18 -10.08
N ARG A 89 -30.15 5.21 -9.18
CA ARG A 89 -30.19 5.44 -7.72
C ARG A 89 -29.15 6.45 -7.25
N LEU A 90 -27.98 6.48 -7.88
CA LEU A 90 -26.97 7.51 -7.61
C LEU A 90 -27.38 8.85 -8.21
N LYS A 91 -28.18 8.90 -9.28
CA LYS A 91 -28.65 10.15 -9.88
C LYS A 91 -29.77 10.78 -9.06
N ASP A 92 -30.71 9.97 -8.56
CA ASP A 92 -31.94 10.42 -7.90
C ASP A 92 -31.83 10.68 -6.39
N GLY A 93 -30.69 10.38 -5.75
CA GLY A 93 -30.46 10.65 -4.33
C GLY A 93 -30.60 9.45 -3.41
N ARG A 94 -31.01 8.28 -3.92
CA ARG A 94 -31.10 7.08 -3.06
C ARG A 94 -29.75 6.46 -2.72
N LEU A 95 -28.71 6.79 -3.49
CA LEU A 95 -27.32 6.49 -3.19
C LEU A 95 -26.51 7.78 -3.21
N ASP A 96 -25.55 7.87 -2.31
CA ASP A 96 -24.64 9.01 -2.18
C ASP A 96 -23.21 8.65 -2.59
N ILE A 97 -22.86 7.37 -2.48
CA ILE A 97 -21.50 6.90 -2.72
C ILE A 97 -21.49 5.69 -3.66
N LEU A 98 -20.59 5.70 -4.64
CA LEU A 98 -20.39 4.58 -5.55
C LEU A 98 -18.93 4.12 -5.51
N ILE A 99 -18.70 2.83 -5.27
CA ILE A 99 -17.36 2.25 -5.20
C ILE A 99 -17.10 1.48 -6.49
N ALA A 100 -16.18 1.96 -7.33
CA ALA A 100 -15.99 1.44 -8.68
C ALA A 100 -14.56 0.99 -9.00
N THR A 101 -14.46 0.05 -9.94
CA THR A 101 -13.21 -0.23 -10.68
C THR A 101 -13.15 0.61 -11.95
N ASP A 102 -11.94 0.80 -12.51
CA ASP A 102 -11.74 1.59 -13.73
C ASP A 102 -12.62 1.13 -14.90
N VAL A 103 -12.70 -0.18 -15.11
CA VAL A 103 -13.49 -0.77 -16.20
C VAL A 103 -14.97 -0.47 -16.00
N ALA A 104 -15.45 -0.61 -14.77
CA ALA A 104 -16.85 -0.40 -14.45
C ALA A 104 -17.25 1.08 -14.44
N ALA A 105 -16.33 2.03 -14.23
CA ALA A 105 -16.66 3.46 -14.27
C ALA A 105 -16.55 4.09 -15.66
N ARG A 106 -16.14 3.34 -16.70
CA ARG A 106 -16.11 3.88 -18.07
C ARG A 106 -17.52 4.23 -18.54
N GLY A 107 -17.63 5.35 -19.25
CA GLY A 107 -18.92 5.88 -19.71
C GLY A 107 -19.85 6.37 -18.60
N LEU A 108 -19.38 6.45 -17.35
CA LEU A 108 -20.18 6.99 -16.26
C LEU A 108 -20.30 8.51 -16.42
N ASP A 109 -21.54 8.99 -16.49
CA ASP A 109 -21.89 10.41 -16.55
C ASP A 109 -22.95 10.71 -15.49
N VAL A 110 -22.50 11.19 -14.33
CA VAL A 110 -23.36 11.57 -13.21
C VAL A 110 -22.88 12.92 -12.71
N GLU A 111 -23.68 13.96 -12.97
CA GLU A 111 -23.34 15.36 -12.66
C GLU A 111 -23.21 15.63 -11.16
N ARG A 112 -23.91 14.84 -10.34
CA ARG A 112 -23.95 14.97 -8.88
C ARG A 112 -22.61 14.66 -8.19
N ILE A 113 -21.66 14.04 -8.91
CA ILE A 113 -20.36 13.67 -8.35
C ILE A 113 -19.52 14.92 -8.08
N SER A 114 -19.48 15.35 -6.82
CA SER A 114 -18.65 16.46 -6.34
C SER A 114 -17.30 16.00 -5.79
N LEU A 115 -17.19 14.71 -5.43
CA LEU A 115 -16.00 14.14 -4.81
C LEU A 115 -15.55 12.86 -5.53
N VAL A 116 -14.28 12.81 -5.92
CA VAL A 116 -13.61 11.60 -6.41
C VAL A 116 -12.55 11.19 -5.39
N VAL A 117 -12.63 9.96 -4.89
CA VAL A 117 -11.60 9.40 -4.01
C VAL A 117 -10.86 8.28 -4.76
N ASN A 118 -9.58 8.47 -4.99
CA ASN A 118 -8.68 7.40 -5.41
C ASN A 118 -8.23 6.63 -4.17
N TYR A 119 -9.05 5.68 -3.73
CA TYR A 119 -8.74 4.82 -2.59
C TYR A 119 -7.50 3.96 -2.86
N ASP A 120 -7.38 3.45 -4.09
CA ASP A 120 -6.14 2.87 -4.61
C ASP A 120 -5.54 3.76 -5.68
N ILE A 121 -4.27 4.10 -5.52
CA ILE A 121 -3.52 4.86 -6.52
C ILE A 121 -3.53 4.14 -7.88
N PRO A 122 -3.86 4.84 -8.98
CA PRO A 122 -3.78 4.28 -10.32
C PRO A 122 -2.33 3.98 -10.70
N MET A 123 -2.13 3.01 -11.58
CA MET A 123 -0.80 2.58 -12.02
C MET A 123 -0.17 3.57 -13.02
N ASP A 124 -1.01 4.33 -13.72
CA ASP A 124 -0.64 5.27 -14.76
C ASP A 124 -1.40 6.61 -14.59
N SER A 125 -0.85 7.66 -15.19
CA SER A 125 -1.39 9.02 -15.11
C SER A 125 -2.67 9.23 -15.92
N GLU A 126 -2.86 8.48 -17.01
CA GLU A 126 -4.05 8.62 -17.85
C GLU A 126 -5.29 8.12 -17.11
N SER A 127 -5.16 6.98 -16.42
CA SER A 127 -6.16 6.47 -15.50
C SER A 127 -6.49 7.49 -14.40
N TYR A 128 -5.49 8.15 -13.81
CA TYR A 128 -5.75 9.21 -12.82
C TYR A 128 -6.60 10.36 -13.39
N VAL A 129 -6.25 10.88 -14.57
CA VAL A 129 -6.99 11.94 -15.25
C VAL A 129 -8.44 11.51 -15.56
N HIS A 130 -8.63 10.28 -16.05
CA HIS A 130 -9.97 9.74 -16.34
C HIS A 130 -10.85 9.57 -15.10
N ARG A 131 -10.24 9.24 -13.96
CA ARG A 131 -10.92 9.11 -12.66
C ARG A 131 -11.34 10.46 -12.12
N ILE A 132 -10.42 11.43 -12.03
CA ILE A 132 -10.78 12.77 -11.52
C ILE A 132 -11.74 13.50 -12.45
N GLY A 133 -11.71 13.22 -13.76
CA GLY A 133 -12.70 13.73 -14.72
C GLY A 133 -14.13 13.17 -14.54
N ARG A 134 -14.41 12.39 -13.49
CA ARG A 134 -15.78 12.08 -13.05
C ARG A 134 -16.43 13.20 -12.25
N THR A 135 -15.64 14.13 -11.69
CA THR A 135 -16.14 15.35 -11.03
C THR A 135 -15.80 16.59 -11.87
N GLY A 136 -16.22 17.77 -11.39
CA GLY A 136 -15.94 19.05 -12.04
C GLY A 136 -16.69 19.24 -13.37
N ARG A 137 -17.79 18.51 -13.59
CA ARG A 137 -18.59 18.57 -14.82
C ARG A 137 -19.55 19.77 -14.79
N ALA A 138 -19.99 20.20 -15.97
CA ALA A 138 -20.94 21.30 -16.14
C ALA A 138 -20.54 22.63 -15.45
N GLY A 139 -19.23 22.89 -15.33
CA GLY A 139 -18.72 24.12 -14.71
C GLY A 139 -18.79 24.15 -13.18
N ARG A 140 -19.19 23.05 -12.52
CA ARG A 140 -19.18 22.93 -11.06
C ARG A 140 -17.74 22.70 -10.57
N ALA A 141 -17.43 23.19 -9.37
CA ALA A 141 -16.17 22.83 -8.70
C ALA A 141 -16.18 21.35 -8.31
N GLY A 142 -15.07 20.67 -8.57
CA GLY A 142 -14.88 19.27 -8.20
C GLY A 142 -13.74 19.09 -7.20
N ARG A 143 -13.76 18.00 -6.45
CA ARG A 143 -12.69 17.65 -5.51
C ARG A 143 -12.19 16.23 -5.75
N ALA A 144 -10.87 16.06 -5.69
CA ALA A 144 -10.22 14.78 -5.91
C ALA A 144 -9.21 14.49 -4.80
N LEU A 145 -9.46 13.44 -4.03
CA LEU A 145 -8.57 12.98 -2.96
C LEU A 145 -7.87 11.69 -3.37
N LEU A 146 -6.55 11.62 -3.16
CA LEU A 146 -5.73 10.45 -3.49
C LEU A 146 -5.12 9.83 -2.22
N PHE A 147 -5.30 8.52 -2.02
CA PHE A 147 -4.59 7.79 -0.97
C PHE A 147 -3.28 7.22 -1.51
N VAL A 148 -2.19 7.50 -0.80
CA VAL A 148 -0.84 7.09 -1.21
C VAL A 148 -0.17 6.34 -0.08
N GLU A 149 0.12 5.05 -0.28
CA GLU A 149 0.98 4.34 0.67
C GLU A 149 2.46 4.72 0.48
N ASN A 150 3.27 4.56 1.52
CA ASN A 150 4.70 4.87 1.44
C ASN A 150 5.43 4.15 0.29
N ARG A 151 5.06 2.90 -0.02
CA ARG A 151 5.61 2.12 -1.14
C ARG A 151 5.19 2.63 -2.52
N GLU A 152 4.16 3.47 -2.57
CA GLU A 152 3.51 3.96 -3.79
C GLU A 152 3.93 5.39 -4.15
N ARG A 153 4.82 6.03 -3.36
CA ARG A 153 5.36 7.37 -3.64
C ARG A 153 5.91 7.53 -5.06
N ARG A 154 6.53 6.48 -5.61
CA ARG A 154 7.02 6.49 -7.01
C ARG A 154 5.88 6.66 -8.02
N LEU A 155 4.70 6.07 -7.77
CA LEU A 155 3.53 6.22 -8.63
C LEU A 155 2.97 7.64 -8.55
N LEU A 156 2.90 8.22 -7.35
CA LEU A 156 2.52 9.63 -7.17
C LEU A 156 3.44 10.55 -7.99
N ARG A 157 4.77 10.39 -7.86
CA ARG A 157 5.74 11.18 -8.64
C ARG A 157 5.61 10.98 -10.16
N ASN A 158 5.17 9.82 -10.62
CA ASN A 158 4.90 9.62 -12.05
C ASN A 158 3.68 10.43 -12.49
N ILE A 159 2.60 10.41 -11.71
CA ILE A 159 1.38 11.18 -11.98
C ILE A 159 1.71 12.68 -12.02
N GLU A 160 2.39 13.20 -11.00
CA GLU A 160 2.77 14.62 -10.92
C GLU A 160 3.63 15.06 -12.11
N ARG A 161 4.62 14.25 -12.50
CA ARG A 161 5.52 14.55 -13.64
C ARG A 161 4.76 14.60 -14.97
N THR A 162 3.86 13.65 -15.21
CA THR A 162 3.10 13.63 -16.47
C THR A 162 2.11 14.79 -16.53
N MET A 163 1.45 15.11 -15.42
CA MET A 163 0.49 16.22 -15.35
C MET A 163 1.17 17.59 -15.26
N LYS A 164 2.47 17.63 -14.94
CA LYS A 164 3.24 18.86 -14.65
C LYS A 164 2.60 19.69 -13.54
N LEU A 165 2.05 19.02 -12.53
CA LEU A 165 1.38 19.61 -11.37
C LEU A 165 1.79 18.83 -10.14
N THR A 166 2.08 19.54 -9.05
CA THR A 166 2.25 18.96 -7.73
C THR A 166 0.89 18.80 -7.07
N ILE A 167 0.61 17.64 -6.51
CA ILE A 167 -0.62 17.42 -5.75
C ILE A 167 -0.30 17.74 -4.29
N PRO A 168 -1.01 18.67 -3.62
CA PRO A 168 -0.74 19.02 -2.23
C PRO A 168 -1.06 17.86 -1.26
N GLU A 169 -0.19 17.66 -0.26
CA GLU A 169 -0.43 16.71 0.83
C GLU A 169 -1.42 17.31 1.82
N VAL A 170 -2.39 16.51 2.28
CA VAL A 170 -3.32 16.87 3.36
C VAL A 170 -3.17 15.93 4.53
N GLU A 171 -3.46 16.45 5.72
CA GLU A 171 -3.49 15.66 6.95
C GLU A 171 -4.83 14.93 7.10
N LEU A 172 -4.81 13.91 7.96
CA LEU A 172 -6.04 13.22 8.32
C LEU A 172 -6.90 14.14 9.19
N PRO A 173 -8.22 14.26 8.93
CA PRO A 173 -9.13 14.98 9.81
C PRO A 173 -9.04 14.46 11.26
N ASN A 174 -8.69 15.37 12.17
CA ASN A 174 -8.53 15.06 13.58
C ASN A 174 -9.89 14.93 14.29
N ALA A 175 -9.89 14.31 15.48
CA ALA A 175 -11.10 14.12 16.29
C ALA A 175 -11.83 15.44 16.61
N GLU A 176 -11.08 16.52 16.84
CA GLU A 176 -11.63 17.85 17.15
C GLU A 176 -12.44 18.42 15.98
N LEU A 177 -11.91 18.36 14.76
CA LEU A 177 -12.59 18.81 13.55
C LEU A 177 -13.85 17.97 13.31
N LEU A 178 -13.78 16.65 13.50
CA LEU A 178 -14.96 15.78 13.38
C LEU A 178 -16.04 16.15 14.40
N GLY A 179 -15.67 16.35 15.67
CA GLY A 179 -16.59 16.80 16.72
C GLY A 179 -17.25 18.13 16.38
N LYS A 180 -16.48 19.10 15.89
CA LYS A 180 -17.00 20.38 15.41
C LYS A 180 -18.00 20.21 14.26
N ARG A 181 -17.68 19.40 13.24
CA ARG A 181 -18.56 19.17 12.09
C ARG A 181 -19.84 18.43 12.46
N ARG A 182 -19.76 17.46 13.38
CA ARG A 182 -20.93 16.79 13.95
C ARG A 182 -21.83 17.77 14.69
N LEU A 183 -21.24 18.64 15.51
CA LEU A 183 -21.98 19.67 16.24
C LEU A 183 -22.64 20.68 15.31
N GLU A 184 -21.94 21.16 14.28
CA GLU A 184 -22.51 22.07 13.26
C GLU A 184 -23.73 21.45 12.56
N LYS A 185 -23.61 20.20 12.10
CA LYS A 185 -24.73 19.48 11.45
C LYS A 185 -25.88 19.22 12.41
N PHE A 186 -25.59 18.91 13.67
CA PHE A 186 -26.61 18.70 14.69
C PHE A 186 -27.33 20.01 15.03
N ALA A 187 -26.59 21.11 15.22
CA ALA A 187 -27.16 22.43 15.48
C ALA A 187 -28.09 22.89 14.35
N ALA A 188 -27.72 22.64 13.09
CA ALA A 188 -28.59 22.93 11.94
C ALA A 188 -29.92 22.12 11.99
N LYS A 189 -29.87 20.84 12.38
CA LYS A 189 -31.08 20.03 12.59
C LYS A 189 -31.93 20.56 13.74
N VAL A 190 -31.29 20.93 14.86
CA VAL A 190 -32.00 21.53 16.00
C VAL A 190 -32.68 22.83 15.59
N GLN A 191 -32.01 23.69 14.83
CA GLN A 191 -32.60 24.93 14.31
C GLN A 191 -33.85 24.67 13.47
N GLN A 192 -33.80 23.66 12.59
CA GLN A 192 -34.97 23.26 11.79
C GLN A 192 -36.14 22.75 12.66
N GLN A 193 -35.85 22.04 13.75
CA GLN A 193 -36.88 21.57 14.69
C GLN A 193 -37.41 22.70 15.59
N LEU A 194 -36.64 23.74 15.85
CA LEU A 194 -37.12 24.91 16.60
C LEU A 194 -38.17 25.72 15.83
N GLU A 195 -38.16 25.62 14.50
CA GLU A 195 -39.15 26.26 13.62
C GLU A 195 -40.46 25.45 13.52
N SER A 196 -40.56 24.30 14.19
CA SER A 196 -41.76 23.46 14.18
C SER A 196 -42.87 24.05 15.06
N SER A 197 -44.12 23.93 14.60
CA SER A 197 -45.29 24.51 15.29
C SER A 197 -45.77 23.72 16.51
N ASP A 198 -45.23 22.53 16.75
CA ASP A 198 -45.58 21.61 17.83
C ASP A 198 -44.63 21.69 19.04
N LEU A 199 -43.64 22.58 19.02
CA LEU A 199 -42.64 22.72 20.06
C LEU A 199 -43.23 22.95 21.46
N ASP A 200 -44.32 23.72 21.57
CA ASP A 200 -45.00 23.98 22.85
C ASP A 200 -45.63 22.72 23.44
N GLN A 201 -46.07 21.78 22.61
CA GLN A 201 -46.60 20.49 23.06
C GLN A 201 -45.49 19.64 23.68
N TYR A 202 -44.30 19.63 23.06
CA TYR A 202 -43.12 18.95 23.61
C TYR A 202 -42.62 19.60 24.90
N ARG A 203 -42.67 20.93 25.01
CA ARG A 203 -42.31 21.65 26.24
C ARG A 203 -43.16 21.19 27.43
N ALA A 204 -44.45 20.96 27.23
CA ALA A 204 -45.35 20.45 28.27
C ALA A 204 -45.07 18.99 28.68
N LEU A 205 -44.32 18.22 27.88
CA LEU A 205 -43.91 16.85 28.22
C LEU A 205 -42.68 16.82 29.15
N LEU A 206 -41.83 17.86 29.14
CA LEU A 206 -40.62 17.90 29.95
C LEU A 206 -40.91 17.79 31.45
N SER A 207 -42.01 18.39 31.93
CA SER A 207 -42.45 18.28 33.32
C SER A 207 -42.93 16.88 33.71
N LYS A 208 -43.31 16.04 32.72
CA LYS A 208 -43.80 14.67 32.94
C LYS A 208 -42.67 13.64 32.91
N ILE A 209 -41.52 13.98 32.34
CA ILE A 209 -40.39 13.05 32.13
C ILE A 209 -39.46 13.01 33.35
N GLN A 210 -39.63 13.90 34.33
CA GLN A 210 -38.83 13.90 35.57
C GLN A 210 -38.96 12.52 36.28
N PRO A 211 -37.89 11.68 36.28
CA PRO A 211 -37.92 10.41 36.98
C PRO A 211 -38.08 10.69 38.48
N THR A 212 -39.12 10.11 39.05
CA THR A 212 -39.53 10.31 40.45
C THR A 212 -38.70 9.47 41.43
N ALA A 213 -37.60 8.87 40.96
CA ALA A 213 -36.81 7.92 41.73
C ALA A 213 -35.58 8.62 42.33
N GLU A 214 -35.58 8.69 43.66
CA GLU A 214 -34.44 9.00 44.53
C GLU A 214 -33.95 10.45 44.57
N GLY A 215 -34.81 11.36 45.05
CA GLY A 215 -34.38 12.50 45.88
C GLY A 215 -33.53 13.60 45.24
N GLU A 216 -33.13 13.47 43.98
CA GLU A 216 -32.42 14.49 43.22
C GLU A 216 -33.40 15.24 42.32
N GLU A 217 -33.54 16.55 42.56
CA GLU A 217 -34.16 17.43 41.57
C GLU A 217 -33.28 17.42 40.32
N LEU A 218 -33.77 16.79 39.26
CA LEU A 218 -33.11 16.83 37.96
C LEU A 218 -33.24 18.23 37.38
N ASP A 219 -32.11 18.94 37.35
CA ASP A 219 -32.00 20.21 36.66
C ASP A 219 -32.32 20.05 35.17
N LEU A 220 -32.92 21.09 34.58
CA LEU A 220 -33.27 21.16 33.16
C LEU A 220 -32.02 20.98 32.29
N GLU A 221 -30.86 21.45 32.74
CA GLU A 221 -29.58 21.25 32.05
C GLU A 221 -29.19 19.77 31.96
N THR A 222 -29.32 19.03 33.06
CA THR A 222 -29.03 17.58 33.09
C THR A 222 -29.99 16.79 32.20
N LEU A 223 -31.29 17.12 32.25
CA LEU A 223 -32.28 16.51 31.35
C LEU A 223 -31.95 16.83 29.87
N ALA A 224 -31.61 18.07 29.55
CA ALA A 224 -31.21 18.48 28.21
C ALA A 224 -29.95 17.75 27.73
N ALA A 225 -28.96 17.53 28.60
CA ALA A 225 -27.76 16.77 28.29
C ALA A 225 -28.06 15.28 27.99
N VAL A 226 -28.97 14.66 28.74
CA VAL A 226 -29.42 13.29 28.48
C VAL A 226 -30.18 13.21 27.15
N LEU A 227 -31.11 14.14 26.91
CA LEU A 227 -31.85 14.21 25.65
C LEU A 227 -30.92 14.47 24.46
N LEU A 228 -29.90 15.32 24.61
CA LEU A 228 -28.86 15.53 23.61
C LEU A 228 -28.10 14.23 23.31
N LYS A 229 -27.73 13.48 24.34
CA LYS A 229 -27.04 12.19 24.21
C LYS A 229 -27.91 11.13 23.53
N MET A 230 -29.24 11.20 23.66
CA MET A 230 -30.18 10.34 22.95
C MET A 230 -30.42 10.82 21.51
N ALA A 231 -30.49 12.13 21.28
CA ALA A 231 -30.82 12.75 20.00
C ALA A 231 -29.65 12.76 19.01
N GLN A 232 -28.39 12.71 19.47
CA GLN A 232 -27.20 12.70 18.60
C GLN A 232 -27.15 11.51 17.62
N GLY A 233 -27.93 10.45 17.87
CA GLY A 233 -28.00 9.26 17.01
C GLY A 233 -26.74 8.39 17.08
N GLU A 234 -26.44 7.67 15.99
CA GLU A 234 -25.33 6.71 15.91
C GLU A 234 -23.94 7.38 15.90
N ARG A 235 -23.86 8.67 15.54
CA ARG A 235 -22.60 9.42 15.50
C ARG A 235 -22.45 10.27 16.75
N THR A 236 -21.62 9.82 17.69
CA THR A 236 -21.38 10.52 18.95
C THR A 236 -20.79 11.91 18.73
N LEU A 237 -21.33 12.93 19.39
CA LEU A 237 -20.80 14.30 19.29
C LEU A 237 -19.41 14.41 19.93
N ILE A 238 -19.19 13.65 21.00
CA ILE A 238 -17.89 13.51 21.64
C ILE A 238 -17.12 12.44 20.89
N VAL A 239 -16.11 12.86 20.15
CA VAL A 239 -15.15 11.98 19.48
C VAL A 239 -13.98 11.76 20.45
N PRO A 240 -13.66 10.51 20.82
CA PRO A 240 -12.49 10.23 21.64
C PRO A 240 -11.21 10.81 21.01
N PRO A 241 -10.27 11.32 21.82
CA PRO A 241 -9.03 11.89 21.30
C PRO A 241 -8.26 10.85 20.51
N ASP A 242 -7.61 11.29 19.44
CA ASP A 242 -6.82 10.43 18.58
C ASP A 242 -5.68 9.78 19.37
N ALA A 243 -5.49 8.47 19.19
CA ALA A 243 -4.39 7.76 19.81
C ALA A 243 -3.05 8.39 19.37
N PRO A 244 -2.06 8.53 20.27
CA PRO A 244 -0.80 9.18 19.95
C PRO A 244 -0.13 8.47 18.77
N MET A 245 -0.10 9.14 17.62
CA MET A 245 0.54 8.61 16.43
C MET A 245 2.05 8.54 16.66
N ARG A 246 2.65 7.39 16.33
CA ARG A 246 4.11 7.29 16.29
C ARG A 246 4.65 8.30 15.29
N PRO A 247 5.73 9.04 15.63
CA PRO A 247 6.29 10.04 14.74
C PRO A 247 6.62 9.40 13.38
N LYS A 248 6.16 10.04 12.30
CA LYS A 248 6.44 9.64 10.92
C LYS A 248 7.97 9.64 10.79
N ARG A 249 8.58 8.46 10.59
CA ARG A 249 10.01 8.41 10.25
C ARG A 249 10.15 9.15 8.93
N GLU A 250 10.86 10.27 8.94
CA GLU A 250 11.23 10.99 7.72
C GLU A 250 12.09 10.05 6.86
N PHE A 251 11.44 9.35 5.94
CA PHE A 251 12.15 8.69 4.86
C PHE A 251 12.62 9.81 3.94
N ARG A 252 13.90 10.19 4.06
CA ARG A 252 14.55 11.05 3.06
C ARG A 252 14.37 10.39 1.70
N ASP A 253 13.59 11.04 0.83
CA ASP A 253 13.41 10.62 -0.55
C ASP A 253 14.80 10.52 -1.20
N ARG A 254 15.08 9.37 -1.83
CA ARG A 254 16.40 9.06 -2.40
C ARG A 254 16.78 10.02 -3.54
N ASP A 255 15.79 10.73 -4.07
CA ASP A 255 15.86 11.61 -5.23
C ASP A 255 16.18 13.08 -4.85
N ASP A 256 16.11 13.47 -3.57
CA ASP A 256 16.56 14.78 -3.06
C ASP A 256 18.06 14.81 -2.71
N ARG A 257 18.82 13.84 -3.20
CA ARG A 257 20.27 14.01 -3.30
C ARG A 257 20.54 14.91 -4.50
N GLY A 258 20.76 16.19 -4.23
CA GLY A 258 21.42 17.09 -5.17
C GLY A 258 22.69 16.49 -5.79
N PRO A 259 23.26 17.12 -6.83
CA PRO A 259 24.49 16.64 -7.46
C PRO A 259 25.50 16.36 -6.35
N ARG A 260 26.14 15.19 -6.37
CA ARG A 260 27.18 14.83 -5.40
C ARG A 260 28.22 15.96 -5.38
N GLY A 261 28.09 16.87 -4.43
CA GLY A 261 29.21 17.69 -4.00
C GLY A 261 30.30 16.72 -3.53
N ASP A 262 31.52 17.03 -3.93
CA ASP A 262 32.71 16.30 -3.52
C ASP A 262 32.63 16.00 -2.03
N ARG A 263 32.63 14.71 -1.70
CA ARG A 263 32.59 14.26 -0.33
C ARG A 263 33.89 14.69 0.33
N GLU A 264 33.85 15.81 1.03
CA GLU A 264 34.80 16.07 2.11
C GLU A 264 34.78 14.85 3.03
N ASP A 265 35.98 14.31 3.23
CA ASP A 265 36.27 13.13 4.02
C ASP A 265 35.66 13.27 5.42
N ARG A 266 34.55 12.55 5.65
CA ARG A 266 34.14 12.26 7.03
C ARG A 266 35.28 11.49 7.70
N PRO A 267 35.70 11.88 8.91
CA PRO A 267 36.78 11.19 9.61
C PRO A 267 36.43 9.72 9.74
N ARG A 268 37.33 8.86 9.23
CA ARG A 268 37.26 7.40 9.41
C ARG A 268 37.01 7.14 10.89
N ARG A 269 35.94 6.40 11.20
CA ARG A 269 35.80 5.77 12.52
C ARG A 269 37.12 5.08 12.83
N GLU A 270 37.81 5.54 13.86
CA GLU A 270 39.01 4.90 14.38
C GLU A 270 38.73 3.41 14.55
N ARG A 271 39.53 2.59 13.85
CA ARG A 271 39.60 1.16 14.11
C ARG A 271 40.10 1.05 15.55
N ARG A 272 39.24 0.60 16.47
CA ARG A 272 39.69 0.22 17.81
C ARG A 272 40.58 -1.00 17.69
N ASP A 273 41.78 -0.90 18.23
CA ASP A 273 42.79 -1.95 18.31
C ASP A 273 42.19 -3.26 18.82
N VAL A 274 41.99 -4.20 17.90
CA VAL A 274 41.88 -5.62 18.22
C VAL A 274 43.28 -6.15 17.96
N GLY A 275 43.99 -6.57 19.01
CA GLY A 275 45.41 -6.96 18.96
C GLY A 275 45.70 -8.16 18.05
N ASP A 276 46.89 -8.76 18.18
CA ASP A 276 47.32 -9.88 17.33
C ASP A 276 46.28 -11.03 17.30
N MET A 277 45.90 -11.46 16.11
CA MET A 277 44.89 -12.50 15.87
C MET A 277 45.54 -13.77 15.33
N GLN A 278 44.94 -14.92 15.62
CA GLN A 278 45.29 -16.23 15.11
C GLN A 278 44.12 -16.84 14.33
N LEU A 279 44.44 -17.54 13.24
CA LEU A 279 43.46 -18.18 12.38
C LEU A 279 43.27 -19.63 12.81
N TYR A 280 42.02 -19.99 13.09
CA TYR A 280 41.61 -21.34 13.42
C TYR A 280 40.71 -21.91 12.33
N ARG A 281 40.82 -23.21 12.06
CA ARG A 281 39.93 -23.98 11.20
C ARG A 281 39.02 -24.85 12.06
N ILE A 282 37.75 -24.90 11.70
CA ILE A 282 36.77 -25.82 12.29
C ILE A 282 36.20 -26.71 11.18
N GLU A 283 36.00 -27.99 11.48
CA GLU A 283 35.46 -28.99 10.54
C GLU A 283 33.92 -28.93 10.49
N VAL A 284 33.40 -27.72 10.31
CA VAL A 284 31.98 -27.40 10.23
C VAL A 284 31.78 -26.36 9.12
N GLY A 285 30.92 -26.67 8.15
CA GLY A 285 30.68 -25.85 6.96
C GLY A 285 29.21 -25.62 6.62
N ARG A 286 28.94 -25.05 5.44
CA ARG A 286 27.57 -24.78 4.95
C ARG A 286 26.76 -26.04 4.72
N ASP A 287 27.41 -27.11 4.30
CA ASP A 287 26.75 -28.39 4.00
C ASP A 287 26.17 -29.03 5.28
N ASP A 288 26.66 -28.58 6.43
CA ASP A 288 26.17 -28.95 7.76
C ASP A 288 25.01 -28.07 8.26
N GLY A 289 24.52 -27.13 7.43
CA GLY A 289 23.45 -26.19 7.80
C GLY A 289 23.90 -25.07 8.75
N VAL A 290 25.21 -24.86 8.88
CA VAL A 290 25.77 -23.89 9.83
C VAL A 290 25.83 -22.50 9.21
N GLU A 291 25.40 -21.49 9.97
CA GLU A 291 25.49 -20.09 9.60
C GLU A 291 26.52 -19.39 10.50
N VAL A 292 27.04 -18.24 10.05
CA VAL A 292 28.01 -17.43 10.82
C VAL A 292 27.50 -17.12 12.23
N ARG A 293 26.21 -16.84 12.40
CA ARG A 293 25.61 -16.59 13.72
C ARG A 293 25.71 -17.78 14.68
N HIS A 294 25.66 -19.02 14.18
CA HIS A 294 25.76 -20.23 14.99
C HIS A 294 27.19 -20.44 15.48
N ILE A 295 28.17 -20.10 14.64
CA ILE A 295 29.61 -20.15 14.98
C ILE A 295 29.94 -19.06 16.01
N VAL A 296 29.51 -17.82 15.77
CA VAL A 296 29.72 -16.70 16.72
C VAL A 296 29.07 -17.00 18.06
N GLY A 297 27.84 -17.54 18.06
CA GLY A 297 27.14 -17.91 19.28
C GLY A 297 27.84 -19.03 20.06
N ALA A 298 28.31 -20.08 19.37
CA ALA A 298 29.02 -21.17 20.01
C ALA A 298 30.35 -20.72 20.64
N ILE A 299 31.12 -19.88 19.93
CA ILE A 299 32.40 -19.38 20.43
C ILE A 299 32.21 -18.38 21.57
N ALA A 300 31.21 -17.49 21.46
CA ALA A 300 30.96 -16.49 22.49
C ALA A 300 30.42 -17.11 23.79
N ASN A 301 29.54 -18.11 23.67
CA ASN A 301 28.91 -18.75 24.84
C ASN A 301 29.82 -19.78 25.51
N GLU A 302 30.60 -20.55 24.75
CA GLU A 302 31.46 -21.61 25.32
C GLU A 302 32.86 -21.09 25.67
N GLY A 303 33.34 -20.06 24.97
CA GLY A 303 34.67 -19.51 25.18
C GLY A 303 34.75 -18.34 26.16
N ASP A 304 33.61 -17.84 26.64
CA ASP A 304 33.48 -16.56 27.35
C ASP A 304 34.17 -15.38 26.61
N ILE A 305 34.17 -15.44 25.27
CA ILE A 305 34.77 -14.42 24.40
C ILE A 305 33.69 -13.50 23.87
N SER A 306 33.81 -12.22 24.17
CA SER A 306 32.89 -11.24 23.60
C SER A 306 33.00 -11.18 22.08
N SER A 307 31.86 -11.12 21.39
CA SER A 307 31.76 -11.07 19.92
C SER A 307 32.56 -9.95 19.24
N ARG A 308 32.96 -8.92 20.00
CA ARG A 308 33.87 -7.85 19.56
C ARG A 308 35.32 -8.29 19.30
N TYR A 309 35.72 -9.43 19.87
CA TYR A 309 37.07 -10.00 19.73
C TYR A 309 37.11 -11.17 18.74
N ILE A 310 36.00 -11.49 18.11
CA ILE A 310 35.95 -12.48 17.03
C ILE A 310 36.17 -11.72 15.72
N GLY A 311 37.24 -12.07 15.01
CA GLY A 311 37.62 -11.46 13.75
C GLY A 311 36.82 -12.01 12.57
N ASN A 312 37.47 -12.10 11.40
CA ASN A 312 36.80 -12.55 10.20
C ASN A 312 36.42 -14.04 10.27
N ILE A 313 35.21 -14.38 9.84
CA ILE A 313 34.73 -15.76 9.70
C ILE A 313 34.47 -16.03 8.24
N LYS A 314 35.21 -16.98 7.66
CA LYS A 314 34.96 -17.49 6.31
C LYS A 314 34.34 -18.88 6.39
N LEU A 315 33.12 -18.98 5.89
CA LEU A 315 32.31 -20.19 5.88
C LEU A 315 32.42 -20.86 4.50
N PHE A 316 33.08 -22.02 4.44
CA PHE A 316 33.20 -22.85 3.24
C PHE A 316 32.18 -23.99 3.26
N ALA A 317 32.15 -24.80 2.19
CA ALA A 317 31.20 -25.91 2.05
C ALA A 317 31.35 -26.95 3.18
N SER A 318 32.57 -27.43 3.40
CA SER A 318 32.89 -28.50 4.37
C SER A 318 33.58 -28.04 5.67
N HIS A 319 34.11 -26.83 5.71
CA HIS A 319 34.85 -26.31 6.87
C HIS A 319 34.69 -24.79 6.99
N SER A 320 35.12 -24.21 8.10
CA SER A 320 35.15 -22.76 8.29
C SER A 320 36.46 -22.32 8.90
N THR A 321 36.85 -21.07 8.64
CA THR A 321 38.00 -20.44 9.28
C THR A 321 37.57 -19.22 10.08
N ILE A 322 38.10 -19.06 11.28
CA ILE A 322 37.76 -18.00 12.24
C ILE A 322 39.04 -17.37 12.77
N GLU A 323 39.06 -16.05 12.87
CA GLU A 323 40.13 -15.30 13.52
C GLU A 323 39.77 -15.04 15.00
N LEU A 324 40.64 -15.45 15.92
CA LEU A 324 40.49 -15.26 17.37
C LEU A 324 41.77 -14.62 17.96
N PRO A 325 41.71 -13.92 19.10
CA PRO A 325 42.88 -13.23 19.67
C PRO A 325 43.99 -14.19 20.09
N LYS A 326 45.24 -13.78 19.91
CA LYS A 326 46.45 -14.51 20.34
C LYS A 326 46.57 -14.48 21.87
N GLY A 327 46.99 -15.61 22.47
CA GLY A 327 47.21 -15.72 23.92
C GLY A 327 46.01 -16.22 24.74
N MET A 328 45.06 -16.90 24.10
CA MET A 328 43.92 -17.52 24.78
C MET A 328 44.39 -18.60 25.78
N PRO A 329 43.80 -18.67 27.01
CA PRO A 329 44.14 -19.72 27.97
C PRO A 329 43.92 -21.11 27.38
N GLY A 330 44.85 -22.04 27.63
CA GLY A 330 44.78 -23.41 27.09
C GLY A 330 43.51 -24.17 27.48
N GLU A 331 42.86 -23.77 28.57
CA GLU A 331 41.55 -24.30 29.02
C GLU A 331 40.45 -24.01 27.98
N VAL A 332 40.38 -22.78 27.44
CA VAL A 332 39.35 -22.37 26.47
C VAL A 332 39.47 -23.15 25.15
N LEU A 333 40.71 -23.43 24.72
CA LEU A 333 40.97 -24.27 23.53
C LEU A 333 40.56 -25.73 23.73
N GLN A 334 40.69 -26.26 24.96
CA GLN A 334 40.20 -27.60 25.30
C GLN A 334 38.68 -27.66 25.33
N HIS A 335 38.00 -26.60 25.78
CA HIS A 335 36.54 -26.49 25.72
C HIS A 335 36.03 -26.49 24.28
N PHE A 336 36.69 -25.77 23.37
CA PHE A 336 36.37 -25.74 21.94
C PHE A 336 36.52 -27.07 21.21
N THR A 337 37.33 -27.99 21.73
CA THR A 337 37.45 -29.34 21.18
C THR A 337 36.23 -30.21 21.51
N ARG A 338 35.51 -29.90 22.61
CA ARG A 338 34.32 -30.64 23.07
C ARG A 338 33.00 -29.98 22.66
N THR A 339 33.02 -28.72 22.23
CA THR A 339 31.84 -27.98 21.79
C THR A 339 31.22 -28.60 20.53
N ARG A 340 29.89 -28.64 20.49
CA ARG A 340 29.14 -29.04 19.31
C ARG A 340 28.39 -27.87 18.71
N ILE A 341 28.51 -27.71 17.39
CA ILE A 341 27.69 -26.77 16.61
C ILE A 341 26.66 -27.63 15.86
N LEU A 342 25.38 -27.44 16.14
CA LEU A 342 24.28 -28.19 15.51
C LEU A 342 24.51 -29.72 15.53
N ASN A 343 24.85 -30.26 16.72
CA ASN A 343 25.15 -31.67 16.98
C ASN A 343 26.42 -32.25 16.32
N LYS A 344 27.26 -31.45 15.64
CA LYS A 344 28.58 -31.87 15.15
C LYS A 344 29.72 -31.31 15.99
N PRO A 345 30.78 -32.08 16.29
CA PRO A 345 31.94 -31.60 17.02
C PRO A 345 32.68 -30.54 16.21
N MET A 346 33.03 -29.42 16.86
CA MET A 346 33.64 -28.27 16.19
C MET A 346 35.09 -28.53 15.73
N ASN A 347 35.82 -29.46 16.38
CA ASN A 347 37.18 -29.91 16.04
C ASN A 347 38.08 -28.77 15.54
N MET A 348 38.39 -27.84 16.43
CA MET A 348 39.15 -26.65 16.12
C MET A 348 40.65 -26.95 15.98
N GLN A 349 41.27 -26.49 14.89
CA GLN A 349 42.70 -26.63 14.60
C GLN A 349 43.32 -25.25 14.34
N LEU A 350 44.49 -24.98 14.93
CA LEU A 350 45.23 -23.75 14.69
C LEU A 350 45.92 -23.81 13.31
N LEU A 351 45.66 -22.84 12.44
CA LEU A 351 46.30 -22.71 11.12
C LEU A 351 47.51 -21.76 11.13
N GLY A 352 47.60 -20.85 12.09
CA GLY A 352 48.73 -19.93 12.25
C GLY A 352 48.30 -18.51 12.66
N ASP A 353 49.22 -17.55 12.56
CA ASP A 353 48.91 -16.14 12.79
C ASP A 353 48.04 -15.58 11.64
N ALA A 354 47.02 -14.80 11.98
CA ALA A 354 46.12 -14.20 10.99
C ALA A 354 46.86 -13.09 10.23
N GLN A 355 46.76 -13.09 8.90
CA GLN A 355 47.36 -12.03 8.09
C GLN A 355 46.69 -10.68 8.38
N PRO A 356 47.45 -9.60 8.61
CA PRO A 356 46.87 -8.28 8.81
C PRO A 356 46.08 -7.85 7.56
N HIS A 357 44.83 -7.45 7.75
CA HIS A 357 44.00 -6.92 6.68
C HIS A 357 44.52 -5.57 6.19
N THR A 358 45.47 -5.58 5.26
CA THR A 358 45.72 -4.45 4.35
C THR A 358 44.52 -4.32 3.42
N GLY A 359 43.77 -3.23 3.57
CA GLY A 359 42.54 -2.98 2.80
C GLY A 359 42.79 -3.10 1.31
N GLY A 360 42.08 -4.00 0.65
CA GLY A 360 42.15 -4.16 -0.81
C GLY A 360 41.75 -2.87 -1.51
N GLU A 361 42.63 -2.37 -2.37
CA GLU A 361 42.36 -1.34 -3.36
C GLU A 361 41.16 -1.76 -4.22
N ARG A 362 40.10 -0.96 -4.17
CA ARG A 362 39.02 -1.06 -5.14
C ARG A 362 39.57 -0.64 -6.49
N ARG A 363 39.85 -1.60 -7.38
CA ARG A 363 39.99 -1.36 -8.82
C ARG A 363 38.80 -0.53 -9.30
N GLY A 364 39.07 0.74 -9.61
CA GLY A 364 38.12 1.66 -10.23
C GLY A 364 37.82 1.20 -11.65
N GLY A 365 36.67 0.56 -11.85
CA GLY A 365 36.11 0.29 -13.18
C GLY A 365 35.30 1.47 -13.68
N GLY A 366 35.94 2.61 -13.92
CA GLY A 366 35.34 3.75 -14.63
C GLY A 366 35.61 3.61 -16.13
N ARG A 367 34.64 3.09 -16.90
CA ARG A 367 34.68 3.20 -18.37
C ARG A 367 34.18 4.59 -18.77
N GLY A 368 35.10 5.54 -18.87
CA GLY A 368 34.91 6.76 -19.66
C GLY A 368 35.45 6.52 -21.07
N PHE A 369 34.58 6.58 -22.07
CA PHE A 369 34.97 6.70 -23.49
C PHE A 369 34.46 8.06 -23.99
N GLY A 370 35.26 9.11 -23.77
CA GLY A 370 35.42 10.17 -24.78
C GLY A 370 36.49 9.65 -25.76
N GLY A 371 36.35 9.76 -27.07
CA GLY A 371 35.75 10.86 -27.82
C GLY A 371 36.87 11.73 -28.38
N GLU A 372 37.78 11.17 -29.16
CA GLU A 372 38.74 11.94 -29.97
C GLU A 372 38.95 11.30 -31.35
N ARG A 373 38.84 12.17 -32.35
CA ARG A 373 38.83 11.91 -33.80
C ARG A 373 40.25 11.69 -34.31
N ARG A 374 40.38 10.86 -35.36
CA ARG A 374 41.31 10.99 -36.50
C ARG A 374 40.79 10.10 -37.63
N GLU A 375 40.14 10.71 -38.62
CA GLU A 375 40.72 11.04 -39.93
C GLU A 375 40.99 9.82 -40.83
N GLY A 376 40.14 9.69 -41.86
CA GLY A 376 40.60 9.52 -43.24
C GLY A 376 40.86 8.10 -43.76
N GLY A 377 39.99 7.65 -44.68
CA GLY A 377 40.40 6.73 -45.75
C GLY A 377 39.36 5.68 -46.17
N ARG A 378 38.60 5.98 -47.23
CA ARG A 378 38.42 5.21 -48.49
C ARG A 378 38.31 3.66 -48.37
N ASN A 379 37.49 2.91 -49.10
CA ASN A 379 36.44 3.05 -50.12
C ASN A 379 36.10 1.58 -50.51
N PHE A 380 35.01 1.33 -51.25
CA PHE A 380 34.66 0.08 -51.97
C PHE A 380 34.30 -1.15 -51.08
N SER A 381 33.33 -2.01 -51.38
CA SER A 381 32.21 -2.08 -52.33
C SER A 381 31.45 -3.35 -51.96
N GLY A 382 30.17 -3.24 -51.66
CA GLY A 382 29.31 -4.38 -51.38
C GLY A 382 28.84 -5.03 -52.68
N GLU A 383 29.45 -6.14 -53.07
CA GLU A 383 28.88 -7.06 -54.06
C GLU A 383 27.81 -7.93 -53.41
N ARG A 384 26.61 -7.88 -54.01
CA ARG A 384 25.49 -8.79 -53.80
C ARG A 384 25.74 -10.11 -54.56
N ARG A 385 25.44 -11.23 -53.91
CA ARG A 385 24.91 -12.48 -54.52
C ARG A 385 23.94 -13.05 -53.48
N GLU A 386 22.62 -12.99 -53.63
CA GLU A 386 21.71 -13.70 -54.55
C GLU A 386 21.79 -15.25 -54.51
N GLY A 387 20.62 -15.86 -54.23
CA GLY A 387 20.26 -17.28 -54.42
C GLY A 387 20.47 -18.16 -53.18
N GLY A 388 19.50 -18.90 -52.63
CA GLY A 388 18.13 -19.20 -53.02
C GLY A 388 17.79 -20.66 -52.65
N ARG A 389 16.56 -20.88 -52.14
CA ARG A 389 15.78 -22.15 -52.08
C ARG A 389 16.31 -23.24 -51.12
N GLY A 390 15.50 -24.04 -50.43
CA GLY A 390 14.06 -24.26 -50.40
C GLY A 390 13.70 -25.07 -49.14
N ASP A 391 12.46 -24.94 -48.67
CA ASP A 391 11.49 -26.06 -48.56
C ASP A 391 11.74 -26.97 -47.33
N GLY A 392 10.82 -27.26 -46.42
CA GLY A 392 9.38 -27.13 -46.33
C GLY A 392 8.96 -28.00 -45.12
N ARG A 393 7.83 -27.69 -44.49
CA ARG A 393 6.87 -28.64 -43.88
C ARG A 393 5.85 -27.90 -43.02
N ARG A 394 4.66 -27.75 -43.61
CA ARG A 394 3.38 -27.64 -42.92
C ARG A 394 3.10 -28.95 -42.19
N PHE A 395 2.45 -28.88 -41.03
CA PHE A 395 1.62 -29.99 -40.53
C PHE A 395 0.28 -29.42 -40.07
N SER A 396 -0.73 -29.68 -40.89
CA SER A 396 -2.16 -29.75 -40.57
C SER A 396 -2.51 -31.22 -40.38
N GLY A 397 -3.37 -31.55 -39.41
CA GLY A 397 -3.88 -32.91 -39.24
C GLY A 397 -5.02 -32.98 -38.22
N GLU A 398 -6.23 -33.12 -38.74
CA GLU A 398 -7.49 -33.37 -38.04
C GLU A 398 -7.64 -34.82 -37.52
N ARG A 399 -8.51 -34.96 -36.49
CA ARG A 399 -9.51 -36.02 -36.20
C ARG A 399 -9.09 -37.49 -35.93
N ARG A 400 -9.59 -37.99 -34.78
CA ARG A 400 -10.39 -39.23 -34.56
C ARG A 400 -10.98 -39.16 -33.14
N GLU A 401 -12.28 -38.99 -32.93
CA GLU A 401 -13.39 -39.97 -32.94
C GLU A 401 -13.29 -41.13 -31.93
N GLY A 402 -14.37 -41.27 -31.14
CA GLY A 402 -14.75 -42.43 -30.31
C GLY A 402 -14.68 -42.15 -28.80
N ARG A 403 -15.67 -42.43 -27.94
CA ARG A 403 -16.98 -43.08 -28.08
C ARG A 403 -17.69 -42.92 -26.72
N ALA A 404 -18.96 -42.51 -26.70
CA ALA A 404 -19.84 -42.62 -25.53
C ALA A 404 -20.56 -44.00 -25.53
N PRO A 405 -21.08 -44.44 -24.38
CA PRO A 405 -22.48 -44.90 -24.30
C PRO A 405 -23.21 -44.28 -23.08
N ARG A 406 -24.38 -43.64 -23.27
CA ARG A 406 -25.76 -44.16 -23.03
C ARG A 406 -25.95 -44.76 -21.63
N ARG A 407 -26.62 -44.05 -20.71
CA ARG A 407 -28.07 -44.08 -20.38
C ARG A 407 -28.58 -45.49 -20.06
N ASP A 408 -29.03 -45.68 -18.83
CA ASP A 408 -30.26 -46.41 -18.57
C ASP A 408 -31.03 -45.82 -17.39
N ASP A 409 -32.35 -45.73 -17.59
CA ASP A 409 -33.39 -45.31 -16.66
C ASP A 409 -33.70 -46.44 -15.66
N SER A 410 -34.09 -46.08 -14.43
CA SER A 410 -35.12 -46.83 -13.70
C SER A 410 -35.56 -46.12 -12.41
N THR A 411 -36.75 -45.52 -12.49
CA THR A 411 -37.90 -45.78 -11.61
C THR A 411 -37.67 -46.11 -10.13
N GLY A 412 -38.21 -45.28 -9.24
CA GLY A 412 -38.37 -45.62 -7.83
C GLY A 412 -39.29 -44.68 -7.04
N ARG A 413 -40.58 -44.62 -7.39
CA ARG A 413 -41.64 -44.14 -6.48
C ARG A 413 -41.58 -44.94 -5.17
N ARG A 414 -41.73 -44.29 -4.02
CA ARG A 414 -42.56 -44.76 -2.89
C ARG A 414 -42.88 -43.62 -1.90
N ARG A 415 -44.17 -43.27 -1.86
CA ARG A 415 -44.88 -42.75 -0.69
C ARG A 415 -44.92 -43.83 0.40
N PHE A 416 -44.90 -43.43 1.66
CA PHE A 416 -45.80 -43.83 2.77
C PHE A 416 -45.46 -42.91 3.96
N GLY A 417 -46.41 -42.13 4.48
CA GLY A 417 -47.18 -42.46 5.70
C GLY A 417 -46.42 -41.91 6.91
N GLY A 418 -46.88 -40.91 7.67
CA GLY A 418 -48.17 -40.85 8.37
C GLY A 418 -47.98 -41.53 9.73
N ASP A 419 -48.06 -40.74 10.81
CA ASP A 419 -48.26 -41.06 12.24
C ASP A 419 -47.58 -39.95 13.06
N ALA A 420 -48.15 -39.31 14.08
CA ALA A 420 -49.46 -39.31 14.70
C ALA A 420 -49.62 -37.98 15.46
#